data_AF-A0A5C9E6K7-F1
#
_entry.id   AF-A0A5C9E6K7-F1
#
_cell.length_a   1.000
_cell.length_b   1.000
_cell.length_c   1.000
_cell.angle_alpha   90.00
_cell.angle_beta   90.00
_cell.angle_gamma   90.00
#
_symmetry.space_group_name_H-M   'P 1'
#
loop_
_entity.id
_entity.type
_entity.pdbx_description
1 polymer ?
#
loop_
_entity_poly.entity_id
_entity_poly.type
_entity_poly.pdbx_seq_one_letter_code
_entity_poly.pdbx_strand_id
1 'polypeptide(L)'
;MNRQIALFTILLITILTSSLTSVLLAVFFQYPSTLSEPPSPDEFDTDFWDLSDVAVDPLQIDNISNRTSTYLDTSIIEWRFSYYSEKYYGIDIRINSIIIRPSNTSSSLPCLLFLHGYHGQYTDYLEIMRTIAASGIVVMGTDAPGSGDSTGPALNPFTFFNVSDGPESAHLYHSVWAAARAVTFIETLPYVASDFTIVGGVSMGSIETMILSAIDDRVDGSIPMIAAGNFRNSILMGSVLNTVIVPEYDIGSEEMEQIVKWFDPLPYARQLTEPVLFMCGTDDQYFPFASFRDTIQAISAPITLRIQPSWNHLVTDLWTSTIVEWLTNTFLEFEPFPSLDVSFTQNITFNGVVLDVKVSTTTDAPLSLWWRSSVPGSIWVRQNMTKTSYGYQSLILPVELGRVFFFVSADDTNNILYTSSMISGLAGSMIIPVALLLSFGGLSIIIAIGTWRPTKKRVIREIPIHVGLFMIIGGFVLPFFDISGRTQVSMLTFIEQYGNIFGMDGWFIPSIVIAISFIYALSAFRHQLPLRLTVLIWIPLMLVFVVLLTLFYGYFSIFSANLIIDIGIGTYLLLFSLPAMLLMERLFRMYDIATPNNLERKSDE
;
A
#
# COMPACT_ATOMS: atom_id res chain seq x y z
N MET A 1 -36.36 33.71 -14.49
CA MET A 1 -35.36 33.84 -13.42
C MET A 1 -34.19 34.66 -13.97
N ASN A 2 -33.69 35.64 -13.23
CA ASN A 2 -32.50 36.41 -13.64
C ASN A 2 -31.31 35.45 -13.84
N ARG A 3 -30.53 35.61 -14.92
CA ARG A 3 -29.36 34.79 -15.23
C ARG A 3 -28.35 34.74 -14.08
N GLN A 4 -28.19 35.84 -13.34
CA GLN A 4 -27.31 35.89 -12.17
C GLN A 4 -27.84 35.03 -11.01
N ILE A 5 -29.16 35.08 -10.75
CA ILE A 5 -29.81 34.23 -9.73
C ILE A 5 -29.71 32.76 -10.14
N ALA A 6 -29.84 32.44 -11.43
CA ALA A 6 -29.66 31.09 -11.94
C ALA A 6 -28.26 30.54 -11.68
N LEU A 7 -27.22 31.30 -12.06
CA LEU A 7 -25.82 30.93 -11.86
C LEU A 7 -25.50 30.79 -10.37
N PHE A 8 -25.99 31.71 -9.54
CA PHE A 8 -25.81 31.64 -8.09
C PHE A 8 -26.49 30.40 -7.49
N THR A 9 -27.70 30.05 -7.95
CA THR A 9 -28.39 28.85 -7.46
C THR A 9 -27.67 27.57 -7.90
N ILE A 10 -27.16 27.51 -9.14
CA ILE A 10 -26.34 26.38 -9.62
C ILE A 10 -25.09 26.23 -8.73
N LEU A 11 -24.40 27.33 -8.42
CA LEU A 11 -23.24 27.32 -7.54
C LEU A 11 -23.60 26.79 -6.14
N LEU A 12 -24.70 27.27 -5.55
CA LEU A 12 -25.14 26.79 -4.24
C LEU A 12 -25.49 25.30 -4.23
N ILE A 13 -26.20 24.80 -5.24
CA ILE A 13 -26.51 23.36 -5.34
C ILE A 13 -25.22 22.55 -5.49
N THR A 14 -24.28 23.02 -6.33
CA THR A 14 -22.99 22.35 -6.53
C THR A 14 -22.23 22.23 -5.22
N ILE A 15 -22.09 23.35 -4.48
CA ILE A 15 -21.42 23.39 -3.18
C ILE A 15 -22.13 22.51 -2.16
N LEU A 16 -23.47 22.55 -2.11
CA LEU A 16 -24.26 21.74 -1.18
C LEU A 16 -24.00 20.25 -1.42
N THR A 17 -24.14 19.79 -2.67
CA THR A 17 -24.01 18.36 -2.97
C THR A 17 -22.58 17.88 -2.93
N SER A 18 -21.59 18.69 -3.32
CA SER A 18 -20.19 18.32 -3.21
C SER A 18 -19.79 18.20 -1.74
N SER A 19 -20.17 19.18 -0.91
CA SER A 19 -19.90 19.16 0.54
C SER A 19 -20.56 17.97 1.22
N LEU A 20 -21.83 17.69 0.88
CA LEU A 20 -22.53 16.53 1.42
C LEU A 20 -21.84 15.22 1.01
N THR A 21 -21.46 15.09 -0.25
CA THR A 21 -20.77 13.90 -0.76
C THR A 21 -19.41 13.73 -0.09
N SER A 22 -18.63 14.80 0.09
CA SER A 22 -17.35 14.77 0.81
C SER A 22 -17.52 14.30 2.26
N VAL A 23 -18.55 14.78 2.96
CA VAL A 23 -18.87 14.31 4.33
C VAL A 23 -19.24 12.82 4.33
N LEU A 24 -20.08 12.39 3.40
CA LEU A 24 -20.46 10.97 3.27
C LEU A 24 -19.24 10.09 2.97
N LEU A 25 -18.34 10.53 2.08
CA LEU A 25 -17.11 9.82 1.79
C LEU A 25 -16.22 9.67 3.04
N ALA A 26 -15.97 10.77 3.75
CA ALA A 26 -15.13 10.75 4.95
C ALA A 26 -15.73 9.90 6.10
N VAL A 27 -17.05 9.82 6.20
CA VAL A 27 -17.75 9.06 7.26
C VAL A 27 -17.83 7.58 6.92
N PHE A 28 -18.24 7.22 5.70
CA PHE A 28 -18.54 5.84 5.33
C PHE A 28 -17.35 5.08 4.74
N PHE A 29 -16.33 5.79 4.23
CA PHE A 29 -15.18 5.18 3.57
C PHE A 29 -13.89 5.71 4.21
N GLN A 30 -13.32 4.93 5.12
CA GLN A 30 -12.09 5.27 5.83
C GLN A 30 -10.94 4.37 5.36
N TYR A 31 -9.94 4.98 4.74
CA TYR A 31 -8.71 4.33 4.28
C TYR A 31 -7.47 4.86 5.01
N PRO A 32 -6.35 4.11 5.07
CA PRO A 32 -6.24 2.70 4.69
C PRO A 32 -7.18 1.83 5.53
N SER A 33 -7.90 0.94 4.87
CA SER A 33 -8.87 0.02 5.50
C SER A 33 -8.24 -1.33 5.75
N THR A 34 -8.82 -2.08 6.69
CA THR A 34 -8.49 -3.46 6.98
C THR A 34 -9.74 -4.28 6.64
N LEU A 35 -9.65 -5.17 5.64
CA LEU A 35 -10.75 -6.05 5.21
C LEU A 35 -10.73 -7.41 5.92
N SER A 36 -9.56 -7.84 6.39
CA SER A 36 -9.41 -8.97 7.30
C SER A 36 -8.61 -8.53 8.50
N GLU A 37 -9.13 -8.78 9.70
CA GLU A 37 -8.36 -8.60 10.93
C GLU A 37 -7.14 -9.53 10.92
N PRO A 38 -6.06 -9.17 11.63
CA PRO A 38 -4.89 -10.02 11.77
C PRO A 38 -5.28 -11.38 12.36
N PRO A 39 -4.87 -12.51 11.77
CA PRO A 39 -5.24 -13.81 12.30
C PRO A 39 -4.72 -14.03 13.72
N SER A 40 -5.46 -14.83 14.48
CA SER A 40 -5.13 -15.17 15.85
C SER A 40 -3.86 -16.04 15.92
N PRO A 41 -3.04 -15.96 16.99
CA PRO A 41 -1.83 -16.76 17.10
C PRO A 41 -2.03 -18.27 16.92
N ASP A 42 -3.20 -18.80 17.30
CA ASP A 42 -3.59 -20.21 17.22
C ASP A 42 -3.98 -20.68 15.80
N GLU A 43 -4.15 -19.76 14.85
CA GLU A 43 -4.35 -20.10 13.44
C GLU A 43 -3.03 -20.45 12.71
N PHE A 44 -1.89 -20.16 13.34
CA PHE A 44 -0.57 -20.36 12.76
C PHE A 44 0.13 -21.61 13.30
N ASP A 45 1.10 -22.10 12.54
CA ASP A 45 1.94 -23.23 12.90
C ASP A 45 3.34 -22.94 12.38
N THR A 46 4.21 -22.52 13.29
CA THR A 46 5.61 -22.18 13.02
C THR A 46 6.55 -23.29 13.48
N ASP A 47 6.03 -24.38 14.06
CA ASP A 47 6.83 -25.42 14.70
C ASP A 47 7.26 -26.52 13.71
N PHE A 48 6.80 -26.44 12.45
CA PHE A 48 7.17 -27.41 11.42
C PHE A 48 8.61 -27.24 10.90
N TRP A 49 9.27 -26.12 11.21
CA TRP A 49 10.67 -25.91 10.83
C TRP A 49 11.60 -26.79 11.66
N ASP A 50 12.13 -27.85 11.06
CA ASP A 50 13.16 -28.70 11.67
C ASP A 50 14.54 -28.39 11.09
N LEU A 51 15.27 -27.50 11.75
CA LEU A 51 16.61 -27.08 11.31
C LEU A 51 17.74 -28.02 11.79
N SER A 52 17.43 -29.22 12.31
CA SER A 52 18.46 -30.11 12.88
C SER A 52 19.59 -30.43 11.90
N ASP A 53 19.23 -30.64 10.64
CA ASP A 53 20.15 -31.03 9.58
C ASP A 53 20.89 -29.83 8.98
N VAL A 54 20.35 -28.62 9.14
CA VAL A 54 20.92 -27.37 8.62
C VAL A 54 22.34 -27.13 9.15
N ALA A 55 22.61 -27.41 10.41
CA ALA A 55 23.92 -27.16 11.00
C ALA A 55 24.96 -28.28 10.73
N VAL A 56 24.50 -29.52 10.51
CA VAL A 56 25.39 -30.71 10.47
C VAL A 56 25.72 -31.17 9.05
N ASP A 57 24.83 -30.94 8.09
CA ASP A 57 25.04 -31.43 6.73
C ASP A 57 26.23 -30.71 6.05
N PRO A 58 27.06 -31.42 5.27
CA PRO A 58 28.25 -30.82 4.67
C PRO A 58 27.86 -29.75 3.65
N LEU A 59 28.41 -28.53 3.80
CA LEU A 59 28.16 -27.39 2.90
C LEU A 59 28.71 -27.60 1.48
N GLN A 60 29.68 -28.48 1.27
CA GLN A 60 30.27 -28.81 -0.05
C GLN A 60 30.54 -27.57 -0.92
N ILE A 61 31.35 -26.64 -0.39
CA ILE A 61 31.62 -25.35 -1.04
C ILE A 61 32.41 -25.54 -2.35
N ASP A 62 31.84 -25.07 -3.46
CA ASP A 62 32.52 -24.99 -4.75
C ASP A 62 32.92 -23.55 -5.05
N ASN A 63 34.23 -23.31 -5.11
CA ASN A 63 34.78 -21.99 -5.39
C ASN A 63 34.62 -21.61 -6.87
N ILE A 64 34.06 -20.43 -7.14
CA ILE A 64 33.85 -19.92 -8.50
C ILE A 64 34.89 -18.86 -8.84
N SER A 65 35.00 -17.81 -8.03
CA SER A 65 35.97 -16.73 -8.28
C SER A 65 36.28 -15.94 -7.02
N ASN A 66 37.46 -15.34 -6.95
CA ASN A 66 37.83 -14.41 -5.89
C ASN A 66 38.54 -13.20 -6.52
N ARG A 67 38.02 -12.00 -6.24
CA ARG A 67 38.52 -10.75 -6.82
C ARG A 67 38.69 -9.70 -5.74
N THR A 68 39.82 -9.00 -5.78
CA THR A 68 40.01 -7.75 -5.03
C THR A 68 39.74 -6.56 -5.95
N SER A 69 39.01 -5.57 -5.46
CA SER A 69 38.75 -4.31 -6.15
C SER A 69 38.79 -3.15 -5.16
N THR A 70 38.77 -1.92 -5.67
CA THR A 70 38.59 -0.71 -4.87
C THR A 70 37.19 -0.15 -5.15
N TYR A 71 36.44 0.14 -4.11
CA TYR A 71 35.09 0.71 -4.15
C TYR A 71 34.96 1.76 -3.04
N LEU A 72 34.50 2.97 -3.37
CA LEU A 72 34.42 4.11 -2.43
C LEU A 72 35.71 4.29 -1.59
N ASP A 73 36.86 4.35 -2.28
CA ASP A 73 38.21 4.45 -1.69
C ASP A 73 38.60 3.32 -0.70
N THR A 74 37.79 2.27 -0.61
CA THR A 74 38.01 1.09 0.24
C THR A 74 38.35 -0.11 -0.63
N SER A 75 39.39 -0.87 -0.23
CA SER A 75 39.70 -2.13 -0.89
C SER A 75 38.77 -3.22 -0.37
N ILE A 76 38.01 -3.86 -1.28
CA ILE A 76 37.06 -4.92 -0.98
C ILE A 76 37.46 -6.22 -1.68
N ILE A 77 37.08 -7.36 -1.09
CA ILE A 77 37.24 -8.71 -1.64
C ILE A 77 35.85 -9.26 -1.94
N GLU A 78 35.65 -9.72 -3.18
CA GLU A 78 34.46 -10.38 -3.68
C GLU A 78 34.78 -11.86 -3.93
N TRP A 79 34.20 -12.75 -3.14
CA TRP A 79 34.33 -14.19 -3.30
C TRP A 79 33.00 -14.79 -3.74
N ARG A 80 32.95 -15.33 -4.96
CA ARG A 80 31.81 -16.09 -5.48
C ARG A 80 32.03 -17.58 -5.32
N PHE A 81 30.98 -18.27 -4.90
CA PHE A 81 31.00 -19.71 -4.64
C PHE A 81 29.57 -20.27 -4.75
N SER A 82 29.45 -21.58 -4.73
CA SER A 82 28.18 -22.25 -4.45
C SER A 82 28.29 -23.18 -3.25
N TYR A 83 27.19 -23.38 -2.52
CA TYR A 83 27.11 -24.33 -1.43
C TYR A 83 25.92 -25.28 -1.60
N TYR A 84 26.01 -26.46 -1.02
CA TYR A 84 24.93 -27.44 -0.93
C TYR A 84 23.95 -27.04 0.17
N SER A 85 22.69 -26.85 -0.22
CA SER A 85 21.60 -26.56 0.71
C SER A 85 21.01 -27.85 1.27
N GLU A 86 20.38 -28.64 0.39
CA GLU A 86 19.59 -29.82 0.73
C GLU A 86 19.32 -30.69 -0.51
N LYS A 87 18.60 -31.81 -0.33
CA LYS A 87 18.14 -32.65 -1.43
C LYS A 87 16.62 -32.64 -1.52
N TYR A 88 16.08 -32.22 -2.66
CA TYR A 88 14.64 -32.16 -2.91
C TYR A 88 14.26 -32.96 -4.16
N TYR A 89 13.32 -33.88 -4.02
CA TYR A 89 12.92 -34.83 -5.09
C TYR A 89 14.11 -35.51 -5.81
N GLY A 90 15.15 -35.85 -5.05
CA GLY A 90 16.35 -36.50 -5.58
C GLY A 90 17.34 -35.57 -6.30
N ILE A 91 17.04 -34.27 -6.37
CA ILE A 91 17.91 -33.24 -6.93
C ILE A 91 18.64 -32.53 -5.79
N ASP A 92 19.95 -32.39 -5.93
CA ASP A 92 20.74 -31.58 -4.99
C ASP A 92 20.49 -30.10 -5.29
N ILE A 93 20.02 -29.37 -4.29
CA ILE A 93 19.86 -27.92 -4.34
C ILE A 93 21.20 -27.30 -3.98
N ARG A 94 21.78 -26.59 -4.95
CA ARG A 94 23.03 -25.85 -4.83
C ARG A 94 22.73 -24.38 -5.03
N ILE A 95 23.25 -23.58 -4.11
CA ILE A 95 22.93 -22.17 -4.02
C ILE A 95 24.15 -21.37 -4.41
N ASN A 96 23.99 -20.51 -5.41
CA ASN A 96 25.03 -19.59 -5.85
C ASN A 96 25.05 -18.35 -4.95
N SER A 97 26.25 -17.87 -4.62
CA SER A 97 26.42 -16.83 -3.61
C SER A 97 27.67 -16.00 -3.83
N ILE A 98 27.68 -14.85 -3.17
CA ILE A 98 28.83 -13.96 -3.08
C ILE A 98 29.04 -13.52 -1.63
N ILE A 99 30.30 -13.45 -1.20
CA ILE A 99 30.72 -12.68 -0.02
C ILE A 99 31.48 -11.46 -0.49
N ILE A 100 31.14 -10.30 0.07
CA ILE A 100 31.84 -9.04 -0.11
C ILE A 100 32.30 -8.57 1.26
N ARG A 101 33.59 -8.26 1.40
CA ARG A 101 34.16 -7.76 2.66
C ARG A 101 35.29 -6.77 2.44
N PRO A 102 35.63 -5.91 3.42
CA PRO A 102 36.86 -5.15 3.37
C PRO A 102 38.09 -6.08 3.35
N SER A 103 39.14 -5.70 2.62
CA SER A 103 40.36 -6.51 2.47
C SER A 103 41.28 -6.42 3.70
N ASN A 104 41.30 -5.27 4.36
CA ASN A 104 42.14 -4.97 5.52
C ASN A 104 41.31 -4.98 6.81
N THR A 105 41.10 -6.16 7.39
CA THR A 105 40.41 -6.29 8.69
C THR A 105 41.27 -7.09 9.65
N SER A 106 41.50 -6.54 10.84
CA SER A 106 42.24 -7.19 11.93
C SER A 106 41.33 -7.84 12.96
N SER A 107 40.06 -7.47 12.97
CA SER A 107 39.00 -7.99 13.84
C SER A 107 37.94 -8.72 13.01
N SER A 108 37.25 -9.64 13.65
CA SER A 108 35.99 -10.19 13.13
C SER A 108 34.93 -9.09 13.04
N LEU A 109 34.11 -9.14 12.00
CA LEU A 109 33.10 -8.12 11.70
C LEU A 109 31.69 -8.72 11.73
N PRO A 110 30.64 -7.90 11.96
CA PRO A 110 29.26 -8.30 11.68
C PRO A 110 29.10 -8.73 10.22
N CYS A 111 28.17 -9.66 9.99
CA CYS A 111 27.82 -10.13 8.66
C CYS A 111 26.34 -9.89 8.37
N LEU A 112 26.02 -9.26 7.25
CA LEU A 112 24.67 -9.17 6.70
C LEU A 112 24.46 -10.26 5.64
N LEU A 113 23.57 -11.20 5.88
CA LEU A 113 22.98 -12.05 4.86
C LEU A 113 21.88 -11.28 4.12
N PHE A 114 22.08 -11.01 2.83
CA PHE A 114 21.16 -10.25 1.99
C PHE A 114 20.36 -11.16 1.05
N LEU A 115 19.03 -11.14 1.19
CA LEU A 115 18.07 -11.99 0.47
C LEU A 115 17.31 -11.18 -0.60
N HIS A 116 17.28 -11.67 -1.84
CA HIS A 116 16.67 -10.95 -2.97
C HIS A 116 15.14 -11.11 -3.03
N GLY A 117 14.50 -10.25 -3.83
CA GLY A 117 13.06 -10.31 -4.08
C GLY A 117 12.65 -11.37 -5.11
N TYR A 118 11.34 -11.57 -5.25
CA TYR A 118 10.73 -12.50 -6.18
C TYR A 118 11.15 -12.19 -7.64
N HIS A 119 11.52 -13.22 -8.41
CA HIS A 119 12.16 -13.13 -9.75
C HIS A 119 13.55 -12.44 -9.82
N GLY A 120 14.13 -12.04 -8.68
CA GLY A 120 15.46 -11.45 -8.64
C GLY A 120 16.58 -12.47 -8.50
N GLN A 121 17.79 -11.94 -8.30
CA GLN A 121 19.01 -12.65 -7.93
C GLN A 121 19.92 -11.73 -7.12
N TYR A 122 20.90 -12.26 -6.38
CA TYR A 122 21.76 -11.42 -5.53
C TYR A 122 22.52 -10.35 -6.34
N THR A 123 22.76 -10.59 -7.63
CA THR A 123 23.53 -9.66 -8.46
C THR A 123 22.83 -8.32 -8.66
N ASP A 124 21.50 -8.28 -8.51
CA ASP A 124 20.69 -7.08 -8.64
C ASP A 124 21.00 -6.06 -7.53
N TYR A 125 21.60 -6.53 -6.43
CA TYR A 125 21.89 -5.73 -5.23
C TYR A 125 23.39 -5.52 -4.99
N LEU A 126 24.26 -5.79 -5.98
CA LEU A 126 25.72 -5.68 -5.80
C LEU A 126 26.17 -4.29 -5.36
N GLU A 127 25.53 -3.22 -5.82
CA GLU A 127 25.91 -1.86 -5.44
C GLU A 127 25.61 -1.58 -3.95
N ILE A 128 24.44 -2.00 -3.48
CA ILE A 128 24.06 -1.92 -2.07
C ILE A 128 25.04 -2.74 -1.21
N MET A 129 25.28 -4.00 -1.59
CA MET A 129 26.18 -4.89 -0.84
C MET A 129 27.63 -4.37 -0.83
N ARG A 130 28.12 -3.80 -1.93
CA ARG A 130 29.47 -3.17 -1.97
C ARG A 130 29.56 -1.93 -1.09
N THR A 131 28.50 -1.13 -1.04
CA THR A 131 28.45 0.06 -0.19
C THR A 131 28.50 -0.32 1.29
N ILE A 132 27.71 -1.32 1.69
CA ILE A 132 27.74 -1.87 3.05
C ILE A 132 29.09 -2.52 3.35
N ALA A 133 29.68 -3.23 2.39
CA ALA A 133 31.01 -3.81 2.57
C ALA A 133 32.10 -2.75 2.73
N ALA A 134 32.02 -1.65 1.99
CA ALA A 134 32.95 -0.52 2.10
C ALA A 134 32.82 0.23 3.44
N SER A 135 31.67 0.13 4.14
CA SER A 135 31.47 0.71 5.46
C SER A 135 31.98 -0.16 6.62
N GLY A 136 32.65 -1.29 6.34
CA GLY A 136 33.26 -2.13 7.37
C GLY A 136 32.40 -3.29 7.86
N ILE A 137 31.44 -3.75 7.06
CA ILE A 137 30.56 -4.89 7.38
C ILE A 137 30.82 -6.01 6.36
N VAL A 138 30.71 -7.28 6.75
CA VAL A 138 30.73 -8.39 5.78
C VAL A 138 29.33 -8.54 5.19
N VAL A 139 29.20 -8.76 3.89
CA VAL A 139 27.89 -8.98 3.26
C VAL A 139 27.93 -10.26 2.46
N MET A 140 27.01 -11.17 2.74
CA MET A 140 26.75 -12.35 1.92
C MET A 140 25.46 -12.15 1.13
N GLY A 141 25.53 -12.20 -0.20
CA GLY A 141 24.35 -12.28 -1.05
C GLY A 141 24.15 -13.71 -1.53
N THR A 142 22.93 -14.22 -1.44
CA THR A 142 22.58 -15.58 -1.88
C THR A 142 21.43 -15.54 -2.88
N ASP A 143 21.48 -16.40 -3.88
CA ASP A 143 20.35 -16.66 -4.76
C ASP A 143 19.37 -17.62 -4.06
N ALA A 144 18.07 -17.51 -4.34
CA ALA A 144 17.07 -18.51 -3.97
C ALA A 144 17.20 -19.76 -4.87
N PRO A 145 16.63 -20.91 -4.48
CA PRO A 145 16.58 -22.08 -5.35
C PRO A 145 15.98 -21.75 -6.73
N GLY A 146 16.59 -22.25 -7.80
CA GLY A 146 16.12 -22.00 -9.18
C GLY A 146 16.22 -20.55 -9.67
N SER A 147 16.87 -19.64 -8.92
CA SER A 147 17.21 -18.27 -9.33
C SER A 147 18.69 -18.15 -9.68
N GLY A 148 19.04 -17.22 -10.57
CA GLY A 148 20.43 -17.03 -10.99
C GLY A 148 21.06 -18.32 -11.52
N ASP A 149 22.21 -18.70 -10.96
CA ASP A 149 22.90 -19.95 -11.26
C ASP A 149 22.63 -21.07 -10.22
N SER A 150 21.69 -20.85 -9.29
CA SER A 150 21.28 -21.86 -8.31
C SER A 150 20.43 -22.97 -8.94
N THR A 151 20.58 -24.19 -8.42
CA THR A 151 19.68 -25.31 -8.78
C THR A 151 18.47 -25.35 -7.85
N GLY A 152 17.51 -26.23 -8.13
CA GLY A 152 16.31 -26.43 -7.30
C GLY A 152 15.01 -26.13 -8.02
N PRO A 153 13.88 -26.09 -7.29
CA PRO A 153 12.59 -25.77 -7.86
C PRO A 153 12.59 -24.38 -8.48
N ALA A 154 11.92 -24.20 -9.62
CA ALA A 154 11.80 -22.90 -10.27
C ALA A 154 10.98 -21.94 -9.39
N LEU A 155 11.39 -20.68 -9.27
CA LEU A 155 10.62 -19.64 -8.58
C LEU A 155 9.52 -19.09 -9.51
N ASN A 156 8.27 -19.48 -9.30
CA ASN A 156 7.11 -19.01 -10.06
C ASN A 156 5.79 -19.21 -9.27
N PRO A 157 4.65 -18.64 -9.72
CA PRO A 157 3.41 -18.65 -8.92
C PRO A 157 2.85 -20.05 -8.62
N PHE A 158 3.19 -21.06 -9.42
CA PHE A 158 2.75 -22.44 -9.23
C PHE A 158 3.63 -23.22 -8.24
N THR A 159 4.75 -22.65 -7.80
CA THR A 159 5.70 -23.28 -6.89
C THR A 159 5.91 -22.47 -5.62
N PHE A 160 5.82 -21.13 -5.68
CA PHE A 160 6.19 -20.23 -4.58
C PHE A 160 5.48 -20.57 -3.26
N PHE A 161 4.14 -20.59 -3.31
CA PHE A 161 3.27 -20.97 -2.21
C PHE A 161 2.52 -22.28 -2.49
N ASN A 162 3.13 -23.22 -3.19
CA ASN A 162 2.49 -24.51 -3.44
C ASN A 162 2.52 -25.36 -2.17
N VAL A 163 1.36 -25.55 -1.55
CA VAL A 163 1.20 -26.24 -0.27
C VAL A 163 0.52 -27.60 -0.40
N SER A 164 0.37 -28.09 -1.64
CA SER A 164 -0.48 -29.25 -1.96
C SER A 164 -0.11 -30.53 -1.21
N ASP A 165 1.18 -30.75 -0.92
CA ASP A 165 1.67 -31.90 -0.16
C ASP A 165 2.35 -31.50 1.17
N GLY A 166 1.99 -30.34 1.74
CA GLY A 166 2.58 -29.80 2.98
C GLY A 166 3.48 -28.58 2.77
N PRO A 167 4.02 -27.98 3.85
CA PRO A 167 4.85 -26.78 3.76
C PRO A 167 6.13 -27.00 2.95
N GLU A 168 6.73 -28.19 3.00
CA GLU A 168 7.94 -28.57 2.25
C GLU A 168 7.72 -28.69 0.73
N SER A 169 6.47 -28.56 0.26
CA SER A 169 6.18 -28.45 -1.17
C SER A 169 6.38 -27.03 -1.71
N ALA A 170 6.36 -26.03 -0.82
CA ALA A 170 6.45 -24.64 -1.20
C ALA A 170 7.91 -24.28 -1.49
N HIS A 171 8.15 -23.57 -2.58
CA HIS A 171 9.49 -23.06 -2.88
C HIS A 171 10.00 -22.15 -1.76
N LEU A 172 9.12 -21.36 -1.13
CA LEU A 172 9.51 -20.52 0.02
C LEU A 172 10.13 -21.32 1.17
N TYR A 173 9.71 -22.58 1.40
CA TYR A 173 10.34 -23.47 2.38
C TYR A 173 11.83 -23.65 2.08
N HIS A 174 12.14 -24.01 0.83
CA HIS A 174 13.50 -24.24 0.38
C HIS A 174 14.36 -22.96 0.32
N SER A 175 13.75 -21.80 0.08
CA SER A 175 14.45 -20.52 0.18
C SER A 175 14.89 -20.22 1.60
N VAL A 176 13.98 -20.40 2.58
CA VAL A 176 14.32 -20.21 4.01
C VAL A 176 15.36 -21.23 4.45
N TRP A 177 15.24 -22.49 4.03
CA TRP A 177 16.23 -23.53 4.31
C TRP A 177 17.62 -23.16 3.76
N ALA A 178 17.68 -22.71 2.50
CA ALA A 178 18.92 -22.23 1.90
C ALA A 178 19.51 -21.05 2.70
N ALA A 179 18.69 -20.09 3.12
CA ALA A 179 19.15 -18.98 3.94
C ALA A 179 19.70 -19.44 5.31
N ALA A 180 19.08 -20.43 5.97
CA ALA A 180 19.60 -21.02 7.21
C ALA A 180 20.94 -21.78 7.00
N ARG A 181 21.11 -22.40 5.82
CA ARG A 181 22.40 -22.99 5.38
C ARG A 181 23.46 -21.92 5.13
N ALA A 182 23.08 -20.75 4.61
CA ALA A 182 23.97 -19.60 4.49
C ALA A 182 24.43 -19.10 5.87
N VAL A 183 23.54 -19.01 6.87
CA VAL A 183 23.91 -18.69 8.27
C VAL A 183 24.96 -19.69 8.79
N THR A 184 24.73 -20.98 8.59
CA THR A 184 25.71 -22.04 8.95
C THR A 184 27.07 -21.81 8.30
N PHE A 185 27.09 -21.42 7.02
CA PHE A 185 28.34 -21.10 6.35
C PHE A 185 29.02 -19.85 6.91
N ILE A 186 28.25 -18.80 7.22
CA ILE A 186 28.75 -17.54 7.80
C ILE A 186 29.50 -17.81 9.11
N GLU A 187 28.97 -18.68 9.98
CA GLU A 187 29.63 -19.06 11.25
C GLU A 187 30.98 -19.76 11.06
N THR A 188 31.25 -20.34 9.90
CA THR A 188 32.55 -20.97 9.60
C THR A 188 33.64 -19.96 9.24
N LEU A 189 33.28 -18.69 8.99
CA LEU A 189 34.20 -17.68 8.48
C LEU A 189 35.00 -17.04 9.62
N PRO A 190 36.35 -17.15 9.61
CA PRO A 190 37.18 -16.67 10.74
C PRO A 190 37.23 -15.15 10.89
N TYR A 191 36.69 -14.41 9.93
CA TYR A 191 36.63 -12.94 9.91
C TYR A 191 35.22 -12.40 10.15
N VAL A 192 34.25 -13.29 10.41
CA VAL A 192 32.91 -12.91 10.88
C VAL A 192 32.84 -13.13 12.39
N ALA A 193 32.20 -12.22 13.11
CA ALA A 193 31.87 -12.41 14.50
C ALA A 193 30.57 -13.22 14.57
N SER A 194 30.62 -14.39 15.20
CA SER A 194 29.48 -15.33 15.26
C SER A 194 28.24 -14.68 15.86
N ASP A 195 28.42 -13.84 16.87
CA ASP A 195 27.35 -13.20 17.64
C ASP A 195 26.79 -11.95 16.96
N PHE A 196 27.12 -11.72 15.68
CA PHE A 196 26.66 -10.57 14.88
C PHE A 196 26.30 -10.99 13.43
N THR A 197 25.42 -11.97 13.28
CA THR A 197 24.82 -12.37 12.01
C THR A 197 23.45 -11.72 11.83
N ILE A 198 23.35 -10.79 10.89
CA ILE A 198 22.13 -10.06 10.56
C ILE A 198 21.53 -10.64 9.28
N VAL A 199 20.21 -10.81 9.23
CA VAL A 199 19.50 -11.19 8.00
C VAL A 199 18.70 -10.00 7.49
N GLY A 200 18.80 -9.69 6.21
CA GLY A 200 18.02 -8.61 5.60
C GLY A 200 17.60 -8.98 4.19
N GLY A 201 16.45 -8.50 3.75
CA GLY A 201 15.96 -8.89 2.44
C GLY A 201 14.78 -8.10 1.95
N VAL A 202 14.54 -8.19 0.65
CA VAL A 202 13.60 -7.34 -0.09
C VAL A 202 12.42 -8.18 -0.55
N SER A 203 11.18 -7.75 -0.28
CA SER A 203 9.95 -8.40 -0.76
C SER A 203 9.89 -9.87 -0.33
N MET A 204 10.01 -10.84 -1.24
CA MET A 204 10.20 -12.27 -0.90
C MET A 204 11.32 -12.46 0.15
N GLY A 205 12.49 -11.86 -0.07
CA GLY A 205 13.60 -11.92 0.89
C GLY A 205 13.27 -11.29 2.26
N SER A 206 12.28 -10.40 2.33
CA SER A 206 11.78 -9.84 3.61
C SER A 206 10.85 -10.81 4.34
N ILE A 207 10.05 -11.58 3.61
CA ILE A 207 9.30 -12.72 4.15
C ILE A 207 10.30 -13.73 4.73
N GLU A 208 11.31 -14.12 3.95
CA GLU A 208 12.38 -15.02 4.39
C GLU A 208 13.14 -14.45 5.60
N THR A 209 13.43 -13.15 5.62
CA THR A 209 14.09 -12.48 6.74
C THR A 209 13.28 -12.62 8.02
N MET A 210 11.97 -12.33 7.99
CA MET A 210 11.12 -12.43 9.18
C MET A 210 11.00 -13.88 9.65
N ILE A 211 10.84 -14.84 8.74
CA ILE A 211 10.75 -16.26 9.08
C ILE A 211 12.07 -16.72 9.70
N LEU A 212 13.19 -16.56 8.99
CA LEU A 212 14.50 -17.05 9.44
C LEU A 212 14.90 -16.45 10.79
N SER A 213 14.71 -15.15 10.96
CA SER A 213 15.05 -14.44 12.21
C SER A 213 14.19 -14.86 13.41
N ALA A 214 13.06 -15.52 13.17
CA ALA A 214 12.19 -16.06 14.22
C ALA A 214 12.54 -17.51 14.59
N ILE A 215 13.04 -18.30 13.64
CA ILE A 215 13.22 -19.75 13.80
C ILE A 215 14.68 -20.19 14.01
N ASP A 216 15.65 -19.30 13.74
CA ASP A 216 17.08 -19.58 13.84
C ASP A 216 17.72 -18.65 14.88
N ASP A 217 18.14 -19.22 16.01
CA ASP A 217 18.65 -18.48 17.18
C ASP A 217 20.03 -17.86 16.98
N ARG A 218 20.65 -18.12 15.83
CA ARG A 218 21.93 -17.54 15.40
C ARG A 218 21.78 -16.19 14.68
N VAL A 219 20.55 -15.73 14.47
CA VAL A 219 20.28 -14.43 13.84
C VAL A 219 20.18 -13.34 14.90
N ASP A 220 21.19 -12.46 14.94
CA ASP A 220 21.35 -11.39 15.94
C ASP A 220 20.66 -10.07 15.55
N GLY A 221 20.02 -10.01 14.38
CA GLY A 221 19.29 -8.84 13.92
C GLY A 221 18.61 -9.04 12.58
N SER A 222 17.60 -8.23 12.29
CA SER A 222 16.80 -8.37 11.07
C SER A 222 16.51 -7.05 10.35
N ILE A 223 16.53 -7.08 9.02
CA ILE A 223 16.23 -5.93 8.15
C ILE A 223 15.15 -6.32 7.11
N PRO A 224 13.89 -6.51 7.52
CA PRO A 224 12.79 -6.75 6.60
C PRO A 224 12.45 -5.48 5.80
N MET A 225 12.52 -5.58 4.46
CA MET A 225 12.24 -4.50 3.53
C MET A 225 11.05 -4.85 2.63
N ILE A 226 10.02 -3.99 2.61
CA ILE A 226 8.86 -4.06 1.70
C ILE A 226 8.11 -5.40 1.70
N ALA A 227 7.91 -6.03 2.85
CA ALA A 227 6.92 -7.11 3.00
C ALA A 227 6.19 -7.03 4.33
N ALA A 228 4.96 -7.54 4.37
CA ALA A 228 4.11 -7.52 5.54
C ALA A 228 3.34 -8.84 5.69
N GLY A 229 2.98 -9.16 6.93
CA GLY A 229 2.00 -10.19 7.26
C GLY A 229 0.56 -9.75 7.04
N ASN A 230 -0.39 -10.48 7.62
CA ASN A 230 -1.82 -10.34 7.35
C ASN A 230 -2.13 -10.54 5.87
N PHE A 231 -1.73 -11.69 5.34
CA PHE A 231 -1.89 -12.06 3.93
C PHE A 231 -3.36 -12.04 3.50
N ARG A 232 -4.29 -12.50 4.35
CA ARG A 232 -5.73 -12.43 4.05
C ARG A 232 -6.16 -10.99 3.73
N ASN A 233 -5.71 -10.00 4.51
CA ASN A 233 -6.03 -8.60 4.23
C ASN A 233 -5.44 -8.14 2.89
N SER A 234 -4.17 -8.45 2.63
CA SER A 234 -3.50 -8.09 1.38
C SER A 234 -4.21 -8.68 0.15
N ILE A 235 -4.59 -9.96 0.23
CA ILE A 235 -5.35 -10.68 -0.81
C ILE A 235 -6.71 -10.02 -1.03
N LEU A 236 -7.48 -9.79 0.04
CA LEU A 236 -8.82 -9.20 -0.03
C LEU A 236 -8.82 -7.75 -0.51
N MET A 237 -7.76 -7.00 -0.23
CA MET A 237 -7.58 -5.64 -0.77
C MET A 237 -7.32 -5.63 -2.28
N GLY A 238 -7.17 -6.81 -2.91
CA GLY A 238 -6.93 -6.96 -4.33
C GLY A 238 -5.49 -6.61 -4.71
N SER A 239 -4.55 -6.78 -3.78
CA SER A 239 -3.15 -6.44 -3.99
C SER A 239 -2.48 -7.36 -5.01
N VAL A 240 -1.30 -6.97 -5.48
CA VAL A 240 -0.46 -7.74 -6.41
C VAL A 240 0.07 -9.03 -5.78
N LEU A 241 -0.02 -9.20 -4.45
CA LEU A 241 0.28 -10.48 -3.79
C LEU A 241 -0.52 -11.64 -4.39
N ASN A 242 -1.74 -11.39 -4.88
CA ASN A 242 -2.55 -12.40 -5.57
C ASN A 242 -1.80 -13.05 -6.76
N THR A 243 -0.86 -12.35 -7.39
CA THR A 243 -0.16 -12.80 -8.61
C THR A 243 0.93 -13.85 -8.37
N VAL A 244 1.34 -14.04 -7.11
CA VAL A 244 2.39 -15.00 -6.73
C VAL A 244 1.84 -16.22 -5.98
N ILE A 245 0.51 -16.31 -5.90
CA ILE A 245 -0.20 -17.45 -5.31
C ILE A 245 -0.71 -18.32 -6.45
N VAL A 246 -0.77 -19.63 -6.22
CA VAL A 246 -1.34 -20.60 -7.15
C VAL A 246 -2.75 -20.12 -7.57
N PRO A 247 -3.04 -19.96 -8.87
CA PRO A 247 -4.28 -19.35 -9.34
C PRO A 247 -5.55 -20.06 -8.88
N GLU A 248 -5.49 -21.37 -8.70
CA GLU A 248 -6.61 -22.25 -8.35
C GLU A 248 -6.97 -22.26 -6.87
N TYR A 249 -6.10 -21.76 -6.00
CA TYR A 249 -6.47 -21.64 -4.60
C TYR A 249 -7.53 -20.54 -4.52
N ASP A 250 -8.60 -20.73 -3.77
CA ASP A 250 -9.63 -19.71 -3.58
C ASP A 250 -9.49 -19.12 -2.18
N ILE A 251 -10.02 -17.92 -1.95
CA ILE A 251 -10.11 -17.41 -0.57
C ILE A 251 -10.99 -18.36 0.26
N GLY A 252 -10.49 -18.79 1.43
CA GLY A 252 -11.16 -19.78 2.27
C GLY A 252 -11.02 -21.24 1.82
N SER A 253 -10.24 -21.54 0.77
CA SER A 253 -9.85 -22.93 0.44
C SER A 253 -8.84 -23.46 1.46
N GLU A 254 -8.72 -24.78 1.60
CA GLU A 254 -7.77 -25.40 2.53
C GLU A 254 -6.34 -24.95 2.23
N GLU A 255 -5.97 -24.88 0.95
CA GLU A 255 -4.65 -24.47 0.50
C GLU A 255 -4.36 -23.00 0.81
N MET A 256 -5.33 -22.10 0.63
CA MET A 256 -5.15 -20.70 1.03
C MET A 256 -4.94 -20.57 2.54
N GLU A 257 -5.73 -21.31 3.34
CA GLU A 257 -5.57 -21.29 4.78
C GLU A 257 -4.25 -21.92 5.23
N GLN A 258 -3.74 -22.94 4.51
CA GLN A 258 -2.42 -23.50 4.74
C GLN A 258 -1.29 -22.50 4.45
N ILE A 259 -1.40 -21.69 3.38
CA ILE A 259 -0.45 -20.61 3.11
C ILE A 259 -0.41 -19.62 4.27
N VAL A 260 -1.57 -19.17 4.75
CA VAL A 260 -1.65 -18.24 5.88
C VAL A 260 -1.08 -18.89 7.13
N LYS A 261 -1.44 -20.15 7.41
CA LYS A 261 -1.01 -20.92 8.57
C LYS A 261 0.52 -21.06 8.66
N TRP A 262 1.18 -21.35 7.53
CA TRP A 262 2.61 -21.68 7.50
C TRP A 262 3.52 -20.51 7.11
N PHE A 263 3.07 -19.60 6.25
CA PHE A 263 3.95 -18.65 5.58
C PHE A 263 3.58 -17.17 5.72
N ASP A 264 2.47 -16.83 6.40
CA ASP A 264 2.20 -15.43 6.74
C ASP A 264 3.33 -14.91 7.67
N PRO A 265 3.99 -13.79 7.35
CA PRO A 265 5.04 -13.21 8.20
C PRO A 265 4.57 -12.79 9.60
N LEU A 266 3.27 -12.57 9.81
CA LEU A 266 2.73 -12.01 11.05
C LEU A 266 3.09 -12.83 12.32
N PRO A 267 2.90 -14.17 12.38
CA PRO A 267 3.35 -14.98 13.52
C PRO A 267 4.85 -14.89 13.78
N TYR A 268 5.67 -14.90 12.73
CA TYR A 268 7.13 -14.81 12.86
C TYR A 268 7.56 -13.44 13.38
N ALA A 269 6.90 -12.36 12.94
CA ALA A 269 7.12 -11.01 13.45
C ALA A 269 6.90 -10.92 14.98
N ARG A 270 5.96 -11.70 15.54
CA ARG A 270 5.72 -11.78 17.00
C ARG A 270 6.81 -12.51 17.77
N GLN A 271 7.57 -13.36 17.08
CA GLN A 271 8.62 -14.21 17.66
C GLN A 271 10.00 -13.54 17.60
N LEU A 272 10.15 -12.45 16.85
CA LEU A 272 11.40 -11.69 16.81
C LEU A 272 11.78 -11.18 18.20
N THR A 273 13.01 -11.47 18.62
CA THR A 273 13.61 -10.98 19.87
C THR A 273 14.71 -9.95 19.62
N GLU A 274 15.44 -10.11 18.52
CA GLU A 274 16.61 -9.31 18.19
C GLU A 274 16.27 -7.99 17.49
N PRO A 275 17.17 -6.99 17.49
CA PRO A 275 16.92 -5.69 16.89
C PRO A 275 16.45 -5.76 15.42
N VAL A 276 15.42 -4.97 15.10
CA VAL A 276 14.78 -4.94 13.77
C VAL A 276 14.91 -3.55 13.14
N LEU A 277 15.41 -3.47 11.91
CA LEU A 277 15.23 -2.30 11.04
C LEU A 277 14.14 -2.62 10.00
N PHE A 278 12.94 -2.09 10.21
CA PHE A 278 11.79 -2.34 9.33
C PHE A 278 11.61 -1.20 8.34
N MET A 279 11.62 -1.49 7.04
CA MET A 279 11.58 -0.49 5.97
C MET A 279 10.41 -0.74 5.02
N CYS A 280 9.57 0.26 4.78
CA CYS A 280 8.40 0.10 3.89
C CYS A 280 7.97 1.40 3.21
N GLY A 281 7.22 1.27 2.12
CA GLY A 281 6.52 2.35 1.43
C GLY A 281 5.03 2.37 1.78
N THR A 282 4.41 3.55 1.83
CA THR A 282 2.99 3.66 2.18
C THR A 282 2.01 3.30 1.07
N ASP A 283 2.46 3.26 -0.18
CA ASP A 283 1.63 3.07 -1.37
C ASP A 283 2.07 1.77 -2.09
N ASP A 284 2.44 0.76 -1.31
CA ASP A 284 2.92 -0.53 -1.78
C ASP A 284 1.77 -1.37 -2.35
N GLN A 285 1.98 -1.88 -3.57
CA GLN A 285 0.96 -2.60 -4.34
C GLN A 285 0.79 -4.06 -3.92
N TYR A 286 1.80 -4.66 -3.29
CA TYR A 286 1.77 -6.05 -2.82
C TYR A 286 1.19 -6.12 -1.41
N PHE A 287 1.63 -5.21 -0.55
CA PHE A 287 1.26 -5.18 0.87
C PHE A 287 0.61 -3.84 1.19
N PRO A 288 -0.73 -3.77 1.29
CA PRO A 288 -1.42 -2.56 1.69
C PRO A 288 -0.86 -2.03 3.02
N PHE A 289 -0.85 -0.71 3.18
CA PHE A 289 -0.24 -0.10 4.36
C PHE A 289 -0.87 -0.56 5.70
N ALA A 290 -2.15 -0.94 5.70
CA ALA A 290 -2.78 -1.56 6.86
C ALA A 290 -2.07 -2.85 7.29
N SER A 291 -1.66 -3.71 6.35
CA SER A 291 -0.92 -4.94 6.61
C SER A 291 0.48 -4.65 7.20
N PHE A 292 1.17 -3.62 6.70
CA PHE A 292 2.43 -3.16 7.31
C PHE A 292 2.25 -2.72 8.76
N ARG A 293 1.21 -1.95 9.04
CA ARG A 293 0.90 -1.51 10.40
C ARG A 293 0.63 -2.70 11.31
N ASP A 294 -0.15 -3.68 10.86
CA ASP A 294 -0.46 -4.88 11.64
C ASP A 294 0.80 -5.69 11.95
N THR A 295 1.73 -5.77 10.99
CA THR A 295 3.05 -6.43 11.16
C THR A 295 3.93 -5.68 12.15
N ILE A 296 4.08 -4.36 11.98
CA ILE A 296 4.89 -3.51 12.86
C ILE A 296 4.36 -3.56 14.30
N GLN A 297 3.04 -3.58 14.49
CA GLN A 297 2.43 -3.69 15.82
C GLN A 297 2.62 -5.07 16.47
N ALA A 298 2.89 -6.10 15.68
CA ALA A 298 3.14 -7.44 16.18
C ALA A 298 4.57 -7.63 16.71
N ILE A 299 5.52 -6.81 16.26
CA ILE A 299 6.93 -6.90 16.66
C ILE A 299 7.11 -6.34 18.08
N SER A 300 7.56 -7.21 19.00
CA SER A 300 7.91 -6.82 20.37
C SER A 300 9.40 -6.52 20.58
N ALA A 301 10.25 -6.92 19.63
CA ALA A 301 11.68 -6.62 19.64
C ALA A 301 11.97 -5.11 19.52
N PRO A 302 13.18 -4.65 19.89
CA PRO A 302 13.63 -3.29 19.61
C PRO A 302 13.53 -3.00 18.11
N ILE A 303 12.69 -2.03 17.74
CA ILE A 303 12.39 -1.73 16.33
C ILE A 303 12.78 -0.30 15.95
N THR A 304 13.53 -0.18 14.87
CA THR A 304 13.78 1.05 14.13
C THR A 304 12.92 1.03 12.87
N LEU A 305 12.12 2.06 12.66
CA LEU A 305 11.27 2.16 11.47
C LEU A 305 11.85 3.14 10.45
N ARG A 306 11.70 2.80 9.18
CA ARG A 306 11.88 3.73 8.07
C ARG A 306 10.70 3.63 7.10
N ILE A 307 9.67 4.44 7.36
CA ILE A 307 8.49 4.55 6.50
C ILE A 307 8.72 5.63 5.44
N GLN A 308 8.62 5.26 4.17
CA GLN A 308 8.69 6.19 3.04
C GLN A 308 7.28 6.56 2.56
N PRO A 309 6.84 7.83 2.75
CA PRO A 309 5.52 8.27 2.31
C PRO A 309 5.43 8.33 0.78
N SER A 310 4.25 7.97 0.27
CA SER A 310 3.90 7.92 -1.15
C SER A 310 4.84 7.08 -2.02
N TRP A 311 5.37 5.99 -1.45
CA TRP A 311 6.35 5.13 -2.10
C TRP A 311 5.78 3.74 -2.37
N ASN A 312 6.14 3.21 -3.53
CA ASN A 312 5.67 1.95 -4.07
C ASN A 312 6.56 0.77 -3.61
N HIS A 313 6.35 -0.39 -4.23
CA HIS A 313 7.08 -1.62 -3.94
C HIS A 313 8.49 -1.65 -4.59
N LEU A 314 9.31 -0.62 -4.38
CA LEU A 314 10.67 -0.50 -4.91
C LEU A 314 11.68 -0.15 -3.81
N VAL A 315 12.91 -0.64 -3.95
CA VAL A 315 14.04 -0.21 -3.13
C VAL A 315 14.63 1.07 -3.72
N THR A 316 15.02 2.01 -2.86
CA THR A 316 15.74 3.24 -3.27
C THR A 316 17.16 3.23 -2.73
N ASP A 317 18.10 3.80 -3.48
CA ASP A 317 19.51 3.92 -3.08
C ASP A 317 19.70 4.62 -1.73
N LEU A 318 18.75 5.48 -1.35
CA LEU A 318 18.76 6.16 -0.06
C LEU A 318 18.62 5.20 1.13
N TRP A 319 18.07 4.00 0.93
CA TRP A 319 17.91 2.99 1.98
C TRP A 319 19.24 2.42 2.44
N THR A 320 20.20 2.29 1.51
CA THR A 320 21.56 1.80 1.81
C THR A 320 22.22 2.61 2.92
N SER A 321 22.06 3.94 2.91
CA SER A 321 22.64 4.80 3.96
C SER A 321 22.08 4.51 5.35
N THR A 322 20.77 4.26 5.48
CA THR A 322 20.16 3.90 6.76
C THR A 322 20.54 2.50 7.19
N ILE A 323 20.66 1.55 6.25
CA ILE A 323 21.13 0.19 6.58
C ILE A 323 22.55 0.28 7.17
N VAL A 324 23.45 1.02 6.53
CA VAL A 324 24.82 1.24 7.01
C VAL A 324 24.83 1.91 8.39
N GLU A 325 24.07 2.99 8.56
CA GLU A 325 24.00 3.73 9.84
C GLU A 325 23.46 2.85 10.96
N TRP A 326 22.38 2.11 10.72
CA TRP A 326 21.77 1.22 11.71
C TRP A 326 22.69 0.06 12.07
N LEU A 327 23.32 -0.59 11.09
CA LEU A 327 24.28 -1.67 11.34
C LEU A 327 25.49 -1.18 12.13
N THR A 328 26.02 -0.01 11.78
CA THR A 328 27.16 0.59 12.47
C THR A 328 26.83 0.91 13.92
N ASN A 329 25.73 1.62 14.16
CA ASN A 329 25.35 2.01 15.51
C ASN A 329 25.01 0.78 16.38
N THR A 330 24.31 -0.20 15.82
CA THR A 330 23.79 -1.34 16.58
C THR A 330 24.85 -2.41 16.84
N PHE A 331 25.69 -2.74 15.84
CA PHE A 331 26.57 -3.91 15.88
C PHE A 331 28.08 -3.60 15.84
N LEU A 332 28.47 -2.35 15.54
CA LEU A 332 29.88 -1.93 15.60
C LEU A 332 30.15 -1.02 16.79
N GLU A 333 29.30 -0.02 17.00
CA GLU A 333 29.51 1.04 18.01
C GLU A 333 28.72 0.79 19.30
N PHE A 334 27.65 -0.01 19.25
CA PHE A 334 26.73 -0.27 20.35
C PHE A 334 26.10 1.00 20.95
N GLU A 335 25.84 1.98 20.08
CA GLU A 335 25.20 3.24 20.44
C GLU A 335 23.68 3.12 20.26
N PRO A 336 22.88 3.68 21.20
CA PRO A 336 21.44 3.61 21.09
C PRO A 336 20.96 4.38 19.86
N PHE A 337 20.21 3.70 19.00
CA PHE A 337 19.58 4.33 17.85
C PHE A 337 18.59 5.41 18.32
N PRO A 338 18.55 6.61 17.70
CA PRO A 338 17.74 7.70 18.24
C PRO A 338 16.23 7.38 18.30
N SER A 339 15.55 7.94 19.31
CA SER A 339 14.12 7.70 19.54
C SER A 339 13.27 8.92 19.21
N LEU A 340 12.04 8.67 18.72
CA LEU A 340 11.00 9.65 18.47
C LEU A 340 9.76 9.29 19.31
N ASP A 341 9.63 9.93 20.47
CA ASP A 341 8.48 9.74 21.35
C ASP A 341 7.39 10.75 20.98
N VAL A 342 6.33 10.26 20.33
CA VAL A 342 5.27 11.07 19.73
C VAL A 342 4.02 11.03 20.61
N SER A 343 3.57 12.21 21.03
CA SER A 343 2.31 12.40 21.74
C SER A 343 1.42 13.40 20.99
N PHE A 344 0.11 13.35 21.21
CA PHE A 344 -0.80 14.29 20.58
C PHE A 344 -2.00 14.60 21.45
N THR A 345 -2.63 15.76 21.20
CA THR A 345 -3.92 16.14 21.81
C THR A 345 -4.91 16.58 20.73
N GLN A 346 -6.20 16.32 20.97
CA GLN A 346 -7.29 16.73 20.09
C GLN A 346 -8.02 17.92 20.70
N ASN A 347 -7.94 19.08 20.03
CA ASN A 347 -8.52 20.32 20.50
C ASN A 347 -9.66 20.74 19.57
N ILE A 348 -10.86 20.89 20.13
CA ILE A 348 -12.01 21.45 19.41
C ILE A 348 -11.89 22.98 19.44
N THR A 349 -11.82 23.58 18.26
CA THR A 349 -11.72 25.04 18.08
C THR A 349 -12.86 25.53 17.19
N PHE A 350 -13.02 26.85 17.07
CA PHE A 350 -13.95 27.43 16.10
C PHE A 350 -13.63 27.03 14.65
N ASN A 351 -12.35 26.81 14.34
CA ASN A 351 -11.89 26.45 13.00
C ASN A 351 -12.06 24.96 12.68
N GLY A 352 -12.31 24.11 13.68
CA GLY A 352 -12.40 22.65 13.51
C GLY A 352 -11.73 21.88 14.65
N VAL A 353 -11.56 20.58 14.43
CA VAL A 353 -10.81 19.69 15.32
C VAL A 353 -9.34 19.72 14.90
N VAL A 354 -8.50 20.27 15.77
CA VAL A 354 -7.05 20.40 15.54
C VAL A 354 -6.33 19.30 16.31
N LEU A 355 -5.46 18.56 15.64
CA LEU A 355 -4.48 17.69 16.30
C LEU A 355 -3.22 18.50 16.59
N ASP A 356 -2.86 18.59 17.86
CA ASP A 356 -1.59 19.17 18.32
C ASP A 356 -0.61 18.04 18.61
N VAL A 357 0.39 17.86 17.74
CA VAL A 357 1.38 16.78 17.78
C VAL A 357 2.67 17.30 18.39
N LYS A 358 3.18 16.59 19.40
CA LYS A 358 4.38 16.93 20.17
C LYS A 358 5.34 15.75 20.16
N VAL A 359 6.63 16.06 20.04
CA VAL A 359 7.68 15.04 19.94
C VAL A 359 8.81 15.34 20.91
N SER A 360 9.14 14.37 21.74
CA SER A 360 10.39 14.33 22.50
C SER A 360 11.37 13.43 21.74
N THR A 361 12.63 13.85 21.63
CA THR A 361 13.63 13.09 20.88
C THR A 361 15.03 13.25 21.48
N THR A 362 15.87 12.25 21.22
CA THR A 362 17.30 12.25 21.52
C THR A 362 18.17 12.76 20.36
N THR A 363 17.59 13.03 19.19
CA THR A 363 18.34 13.52 18.02
C THR A 363 18.29 15.05 17.88
N ASP A 364 19.33 15.60 17.25
CA ASP A 364 19.36 16.99 16.78
C ASP A 364 18.89 17.15 15.32
N ALA A 365 18.54 16.05 14.63
CA ALA A 365 18.06 16.11 13.26
C ALA A 365 16.76 16.94 13.16
N PRO A 366 16.57 17.68 12.04
CA PRO A 366 15.29 18.26 11.71
C PRO A 366 14.17 17.22 11.69
N LEU A 367 13.01 17.55 12.26
CA LEU A 367 11.85 16.67 12.27
C LEU A 367 10.77 17.16 11.30
N SER A 368 10.17 16.22 10.56
CA SER A 368 8.97 16.47 9.76
C SER A 368 7.80 15.63 10.25
N LEU A 369 6.63 16.26 10.31
CA LEU A 369 5.36 15.60 10.48
C LEU A 369 4.78 15.25 9.11
N TRP A 370 4.48 13.98 8.90
CA TRP A 370 3.79 13.48 7.73
C TRP A 370 2.37 13.08 8.11
N TRP A 371 1.37 13.55 7.37
CA TRP A 371 -0.02 13.18 7.62
C TRP A 371 -0.84 13.04 6.34
N ARG A 372 -1.90 12.22 6.40
CA ARG A 372 -2.90 12.11 5.33
C ARG A 372 -4.30 11.94 5.90
N SER A 373 -5.31 12.35 5.15
CA SER A 373 -6.71 12.09 5.49
C SER A 373 -7.10 10.65 5.17
N SER A 374 -8.23 10.19 5.73
CA SER A 374 -8.77 8.86 5.45
C SER A 374 -9.60 8.76 4.17
N VAL A 375 -9.74 9.85 3.41
CA VAL A 375 -10.43 9.82 2.11
C VAL A 375 -9.60 8.99 1.13
N PRO A 376 -10.20 8.08 0.33
CA PRO A 376 -9.45 7.25 -0.61
C PRO A 376 -8.63 8.07 -1.60
N GLY A 377 -7.38 7.66 -1.81
CA GLY A 377 -6.41 8.36 -2.67
C GLY A 377 -5.90 9.68 -2.09
N SER A 378 -5.96 9.86 -0.77
CA SER A 378 -5.37 11.03 -0.11
C SER A 378 -3.84 10.98 -0.14
N ILE A 379 -3.21 12.08 -0.51
CA ILE A 379 -1.75 12.21 -0.50
C ILE A 379 -1.20 12.44 0.91
N TRP A 380 0.06 12.05 1.11
CA TRP A 380 0.85 12.45 2.27
C TRP A 380 1.27 13.91 2.18
N VAL A 381 1.03 14.65 3.26
CA VAL A 381 1.41 16.05 3.43
C VAL A 381 2.57 16.12 4.41
N ARG A 382 3.69 16.71 3.98
CA ARG A 382 4.85 17.01 4.83
C ARG A 382 4.71 18.39 5.48
N GLN A 383 5.05 18.47 6.76
CA GLN A 383 5.18 19.73 7.49
C GLN A 383 6.42 19.70 8.38
N ASN A 384 7.27 20.72 8.27
CA ASN A 384 8.41 20.86 9.18
C ASN A 384 7.89 21.13 10.59
N MET A 385 8.42 20.41 11.58
CA MET A 385 8.07 20.65 12.98
C MET A 385 8.84 21.85 13.54
N THR A 386 8.18 22.60 14.42
CA THR A 386 8.80 23.74 15.09
C THR A 386 9.46 23.29 16.39
N LYS A 387 10.75 23.60 16.57
CA LYS A 387 11.46 23.36 17.84
C LYS A 387 10.94 24.32 18.92
N THR A 388 10.59 23.77 20.08
CA THR A 388 10.07 24.46 21.25
C THR A 388 10.96 24.18 22.47
N SER A 389 10.67 24.80 23.62
CA SER A 389 11.39 24.53 24.87
C SER A 389 11.17 23.11 25.43
N TYR A 390 10.17 22.37 24.93
CA TYR A 390 9.76 21.05 25.44
C TYR A 390 9.88 19.94 24.38
N GLY A 391 10.63 20.17 23.29
CA GLY A 391 10.73 19.27 22.15
C GLY A 391 10.22 19.92 20.86
N TYR A 392 9.62 19.15 19.96
CA TYR A 392 9.09 19.65 18.69
C TYR A 392 7.57 19.64 18.67
N GLN A 393 6.96 20.56 17.92
CA GLN A 393 5.51 20.68 17.81
C GLN A 393 5.05 21.01 16.39
N SER A 394 3.93 20.44 15.96
CA SER A 394 3.22 20.81 14.73
C SER A 394 1.72 20.54 14.86
N LEU A 395 0.91 21.19 14.03
CA LEU A 395 -0.55 21.12 14.05
C LEU A 395 -1.09 20.49 12.77
N ILE A 396 -2.05 19.57 12.90
CA ILE A 396 -2.79 19.00 11.77
C ILE A 396 -4.23 19.53 11.80
N LEU A 397 -4.64 20.15 10.69
CA LEU A 397 -6.01 20.62 10.45
C LEU A 397 -6.36 20.46 8.96
N PRO A 398 -6.77 19.25 8.52
CA PRO A 398 -7.20 19.03 7.15
C PRO A 398 -8.47 19.80 6.80
N VAL A 399 -8.76 19.93 5.51
CA VAL A 399 -10.02 20.55 5.06
C VAL A 399 -11.20 19.65 5.42
N GLU A 400 -11.09 18.36 5.12
CA GLU A 400 -12.07 17.34 5.43
C GLU A 400 -12.03 16.95 6.91
N LEU A 401 -13.20 16.89 7.54
CA LEU A 401 -13.35 16.34 8.89
C LEU A 401 -13.39 14.81 8.81
N GLY A 402 -12.44 14.14 9.45
CA GLY A 402 -12.36 12.69 9.44
C GLY A 402 -11.17 12.14 10.20
N ARG A 403 -10.93 10.83 10.04
CA ARG A 403 -9.74 10.19 10.57
C ARG A 403 -8.52 10.67 9.77
N VAL A 404 -7.43 10.92 10.48
CA VAL A 404 -6.13 11.29 9.94
C VAL A 404 -5.11 10.30 10.45
N PHE A 405 -4.19 9.91 9.57
CA PHE A 405 -3.04 9.08 9.88
C PHE A 405 -1.78 9.92 9.79
N PHE A 406 -0.87 9.76 10.74
CA PHE A 406 0.36 10.55 10.77
C PHE A 406 1.51 9.81 11.46
N PHE A 407 2.72 10.22 11.12
CA PHE A 407 3.97 9.80 11.76
C PHE A 407 4.99 10.93 11.64
N VAL A 408 6.07 10.82 12.40
CA VAL A 408 7.16 11.82 12.41
C VAL A 408 8.40 11.18 11.83
N SER A 409 9.10 11.89 10.95
CA SER A 409 10.41 11.50 10.44
C SER A 409 11.50 12.40 11.02
N ALA A 410 12.65 11.80 11.31
CA ALA A 410 13.91 12.52 11.43
C ALA A 410 14.55 12.55 10.04
N ASP A 411 14.91 13.75 9.60
CA ASP A 411 15.34 13.99 8.22
C ASP A 411 16.81 14.45 8.17
N ASP A 412 17.49 14.07 7.10
CA ASP A 412 18.66 14.75 6.57
C ASP A 412 18.24 15.54 5.31
N THR A 413 19.11 16.42 4.83
CA THR A 413 19.01 17.35 3.70
C THR A 413 18.09 16.88 2.56
N ASN A 414 18.12 15.59 2.18
CA ASN A 414 17.20 15.00 1.20
C ASN A 414 16.70 13.58 1.57
N ASN A 415 16.85 13.14 2.81
CA ASN A 415 16.61 11.73 3.17
C ASN A 415 15.81 11.59 4.47
N ILE A 416 14.94 10.59 4.53
CA ILE A 416 14.36 10.13 5.81
C ILE A 416 15.36 9.16 6.42
N LEU A 417 15.84 9.47 7.62
CA LEU A 417 16.77 8.60 8.34
C LEU A 417 15.99 7.48 9.04
N TYR A 418 14.97 7.86 9.81
CA TYR A 418 14.07 6.97 10.54
C TYR A 418 12.77 7.68 10.89
N THR A 419 11.77 6.90 11.33
CA THR A 419 10.41 7.36 11.58
C THR A 419 9.87 6.84 12.90
N SER A 420 8.89 7.55 13.46
CA SER A 420 8.04 7.00 14.51
C SER A 420 7.08 5.95 13.94
N SER A 421 6.44 5.20 14.82
CA SER A 421 5.26 4.41 14.47
C SER A 421 4.13 5.31 13.97
N MET A 422 3.24 4.74 13.16
CA MET A 422 2.05 5.44 12.71
C MET A 422 1.01 5.56 13.82
N ILE A 423 0.42 6.74 13.90
CA ILE A 423 -0.65 7.08 14.83
C ILE A 423 -1.87 7.54 14.02
N SER A 424 -3.06 7.40 14.59
CA SER A 424 -4.28 7.96 14.01
C SER A 424 -5.06 8.79 15.01
N GLY A 425 -5.79 9.78 14.51
CA GLY A 425 -6.64 10.67 15.30
C GLY A 425 -7.75 11.28 14.45
N LEU A 426 -8.70 11.98 15.09
CA LEU A 426 -9.72 12.75 14.41
C LEU A 426 -9.23 14.19 14.22
N ALA A 427 -9.31 14.72 13.01
CA ALA A 427 -9.04 16.13 12.73
C ALA A 427 -9.86 16.62 11.55
N GLY A 428 -9.98 17.94 11.45
CA GLY A 428 -10.45 18.60 10.24
C GLY A 428 -11.24 19.87 10.49
N SER A 429 -11.33 20.67 9.42
CA SER A 429 -11.83 22.02 9.47
C SER A 429 -13.36 22.09 9.45
N MET A 430 -13.90 23.21 9.95
CA MET A 430 -15.31 23.54 9.81
C MET A 430 -15.68 24.05 8.40
N ILE A 431 -14.74 24.11 7.44
CA ILE A 431 -14.98 24.68 6.10
C ILE A 431 -16.09 23.91 5.38
N ILE A 432 -15.99 22.58 5.29
CA ILE A 432 -16.99 21.76 4.59
C ILE A 432 -18.36 21.80 5.33
N PRO A 433 -18.44 21.59 6.65
CA PRO A 433 -19.69 21.75 7.40
C PRO A 433 -20.34 23.14 7.25
N VAL A 434 -19.55 24.21 7.31
CA VAL A 434 -20.05 25.58 7.15
C VAL A 434 -20.50 25.83 5.70
N ALA A 435 -19.76 25.38 4.70
CA ALA A 435 -20.17 25.47 3.30
C ALA A 435 -21.49 24.73 3.04
N LEU A 436 -21.67 23.55 3.63
CA LEU A 436 -22.93 22.80 3.59
C LEU A 436 -24.09 23.60 4.22
N LEU A 437 -23.89 24.17 5.42
CA LEU A 437 -24.93 24.95 6.11
C LEU A 437 -25.27 26.26 5.37
N LEU A 438 -24.27 26.99 4.89
CA LEU A 438 -24.46 28.24 4.15
C LEU A 438 -25.15 28.00 2.80
N SER A 439 -24.78 26.94 2.09
CA SER A 439 -25.42 26.59 0.82
C SER A 439 -26.87 26.14 1.02
N PHE A 440 -27.15 25.37 2.07
CA PHE A 440 -28.52 25.00 2.47
C PHE A 440 -29.37 26.23 2.85
N GLY A 441 -28.82 27.14 3.66
CA GLY A 441 -29.48 28.38 4.05
C GLY A 441 -29.76 29.29 2.86
N GLY A 442 -28.78 29.46 1.97
CA GLY A 442 -28.93 30.22 0.73
C GLY A 442 -30.04 29.67 -0.18
N LEU A 443 -30.09 28.35 -0.36
CA LEU A 443 -31.16 27.69 -1.12
C LEU A 443 -32.53 27.87 -0.47
N SER A 444 -32.61 27.77 0.86
CA SER A 444 -33.84 27.99 1.61
C SER A 444 -34.38 29.42 1.42
N ILE A 445 -33.51 30.42 1.41
CA ILE A 445 -33.86 31.83 1.14
C ILE A 445 -34.37 32.00 -0.29
N ILE A 446 -33.68 31.42 -1.27
CA ILE A 446 -34.11 31.46 -2.69
C ILE A 446 -35.50 30.84 -2.86
N ILE A 447 -35.78 29.72 -2.19
CA ILE A 447 -37.09 29.07 -2.19
C ILE A 447 -38.15 29.96 -1.53
N ALA A 448 -37.84 30.54 -0.37
CA ALA A 448 -38.76 31.39 0.40
C ALA A 448 -39.16 32.67 -0.37
N ILE A 449 -38.21 33.31 -1.05
CA ILE A 449 -38.46 34.51 -1.88
C ILE A 449 -39.18 34.13 -3.21
N GLY A 450 -39.29 32.83 -3.51
CA GLY A 450 -40.05 32.33 -4.66
C GLY A 450 -39.34 32.48 -6.00
N THR A 451 -38.05 32.81 -6.00
CA THR A 451 -37.25 32.97 -7.23
C THR A 451 -36.96 31.63 -7.92
N TRP A 452 -36.94 30.53 -7.14
CA TRP A 452 -36.89 29.15 -7.63
C TRP A 452 -37.81 28.26 -6.78
N ARG A 453 -38.67 27.47 -7.44
CA ARG A 453 -39.60 26.53 -6.77
C ARG A 453 -39.53 25.15 -7.44
N PRO A 454 -39.05 24.11 -6.76
CA PRO A 454 -39.17 22.74 -7.27
C PRO A 454 -40.66 22.34 -7.24
N THR A 455 -41.19 21.85 -8.36
CA THR A 455 -42.57 21.33 -8.43
C THR A 455 -42.53 19.83 -8.59
N LYS A 456 -43.57 19.10 -8.14
CA LYS A 456 -43.63 17.63 -8.28
C LYS A 456 -43.41 17.16 -9.73
N LYS A 457 -44.01 17.86 -10.70
CA LYS A 457 -43.82 17.59 -12.14
C LYS A 457 -42.37 17.82 -12.61
N ARG A 458 -41.63 18.75 -11.99
CA ARG A 458 -40.21 18.97 -12.26
C ARG A 458 -39.37 17.82 -11.71
N VAL A 459 -39.58 17.42 -10.46
CA VAL A 459 -38.86 16.31 -9.83
C VAL A 459 -39.03 15.00 -10.61
N ILE A 460 -40.25 14.69 -11.06
CA ILE A 460 -40.53 13.50 -11.88
C ILE A 460 -39.75 13.52 -13.22
N ARG A 461 -39.58 14.69 -13.84
CA ARG A 461 -38.83 14.83 -15.09
C ARG A 461 -37.31 14.65 -14.93
N GLU A 462 -36.78 14.76 -13.71
CA GLU A 462 -35.36 14.54 -13.41
C GLU A 462 -35.00 13.09 -13.05
N ILE A 463 -35.99 12.18 -13.01
CA ILE A 463 -35.77 10.75 -12.76
C ILE A 463 -34.64 10.15 -13.63
N PRO A 464 -34.54 10.41 -14.96
CA PRO A 464 -33.44 9.88 -15.76
C PRO A 464 -32.04 10.25 -15.24
N ILE A 465 -31.88 11.47 -14.71
CA ILE A 465 -30.60 11.96 -14.19
C ILE A 465 -30.31 11.34 -12.83
N HIS A 466 -31.33 11.19 -11.97
CA HIS A 466 -31.17 10.47 -10.71
C HIS A 466 -30.77 9.01 -10.93
N VAL A 467 -31.28 8.34 -11.97
CA VAL A 467 -30.85 6.99 -12.36
C VAL A 467 -29.37 7.00 -12.73
N GLY A 468 -28.94 7.90 -13.62
CA GLY A 468 -27.53 8.01 -14.01
C GLY A 468 -26.61 8.27 -12.82
N LEU A 469 -26.99 9.18 -11.93
CA LEU A 469 -26.24 9.50 -10.71
C LEU A 469 -26.16 8.31 -9.75
N PHE A 470 -27.28 7.60 -9.55
CA PHE A 470 -27.30 6.41 -8.71
C PHE A 470 -26.40 5.32 -9.28
N MET A 471 -26.40 5.13 -10.59
CA MET A 471 -25.49 4.20 -11.26
C MET A 471 -24.03 4.60 -11.06
N ILE A 472 -23.68 5.89 -11.12
CA ILE A 472 -22.30 6.32 -10.89
C ILE A 472 -21.87 6.13 -9.45
N ILE A 473 -22.70 6.54 -8.49
CA ILE A 473 -22.42 6.32 -7.06
C ILE A 473 -22.25 4.81 -6.81
N GLY A 474 -23.17 3.99 -7.33
CA GLY A 474 -23.06 2.54 -7.29
C GLY A 474 -21.79 2.03 -7.97
N GLY A 475 -21.38 2.66 -9.08
CA GLY A 475 -20.16 2.33 -9.81
C GLY A 475 -18.86 2.57 -9.03
N PHE A 476 -18.84 3.56 -8.13
CA PHE A 476 -17.69 3.80 -7.26
C PHE A 476 -17.63 2.85 -6.06
N VAL A 477 -18.80 2.46 -5.54
CA VAL A 477 -18.92 1.71 -4.28
C VAL A 477 -18.99 0.19 -4.50
N LEU A 478 -19.68 -0.26 -5.54
CA LEU A 478 -19.80 -1.67 -5.89
C LEU A 478 -18.53 -2.17 -6.60
N PRO A 479 -18.33 -3.49 -6.72
CA PRO A 479 -17.15 -4.07 -7.34
C PRO A 479 -16.86 -3.47 -8.72
N PHE A 480 -15.72 -2.82 -8.84
CA PHE A 480 -15.17 -2.30 -10.09
C PHE A 480 -14.56 -3.44 -10.91
N PHE A 481 -13.82 -4.33 -10.26
CA PHE A 481 -13.37 -5.60 -10.84
C PHE A 481 -13.39 -6.70 -9.79
N ASP A 482 -13.39 -7.93 -10.28
CA ASP A 482 -13.31 -9.13 -9.47
C ASP A 482 -12.02 -9.87 -9.82
N ILE A 483 -11.28 -10.29 -8.81
CA ILE A 483 -10.24 -11.30 -8.96
C ILE A 483 -10.93 -12.63 -8.67
N SER A 484 -11.15 -13.43 -9.72
CA SER A 484 -11.91 -14.67 -9.64
C SER A 484 -11.35 -15.58 -8.53
N GLY A 485 -12.24 -16.09 -7.68
CA GLY A 485 -11.87 -16.92 -6.53
C GLY A 485 -11.29 -16.18 -5.32
N ARG A 486 -10.93 -14.89 -5.44
CA ARG A 486 -10.17 -14.15 -4.41
C ARG A 486 -10.95 -13.02 -3.76
N THR A 487 -11.32 -12.00 -4.54
CA THR A 487 -11.89 -10.77 -3.97
C THR A 487 -12.61 -9.93 -5.01
N GLN A 488 -13.42 -9.00 -4.53
CA GLN A 488 -14.13 -8.00 -5.30
C GLN A 488 -13.65 -6.61 -4.87
N VAL A 489 -13.16 -5.82 -5.80
CA VAL A 489 -12.49 -4.54 -5.51
C VAL A 489 -13.32 -3.39 -6.05
N SER A 490 -13.75 -2.49 -5.17
CA SER A 490 -14.46 -1.26 -5.58
C SER A 490 -13.51 -0.24 -6.21
N MET A 491 -14.05 0.76 -6.92
CA MET A 491 -13.23 1.83 -7.49
C MET A 491 -12.53 2.64 -6.39
N LEU A 492 -13.17 2.83 -5.24
CA LEU A 492 -12.57 3.53 -4.10
C LEU A 492 -11.36 2.78 -3.55
N THR A 493 -11.48 1.46 -3.39
CA THR A 493 -10.35 0.62 -2.95
C THR A 493 -9.26 0.58 -4.01
N PHE A 494 -9.62 0.50 -5.28
CA PHE A 494 -8.65 0.57 -6.38
C PHE A 494 -7.86 1.88 -6.37
N ILE A 495 -8.52 3.01 -6.19
CA ILE A 495 -7.85 4.32 -6.09
C ILE A 495 -6.94 4.37 -4.88
N GLU A 496 -7.35 3.82 -3.74
CA GLU A 496 -6.48 3.75 -2.57
C GLU A 496 -5.21 2.93 -2.83
N GLN A 497 -5.34 1.77 -3.46
CA GLN A 497 -4.24 0.82 -3.64
C GLN A 497 -3.32 1.20 -4.82
N TYR A 498 -3.88 1.77 -5.88
CA TYR A 498 -3.17 1.99 -7.15
C TYR A 498 -3.17 3.46 -7.62
N GLY A 499 -3.79 4.37 -6.88
CA GLY A 499 -3.92 5.77 -7.27
C GLY A 499 -2.58 6.45 -7.54
N ASN A 500 -1.55 6.14 -6.75
CA ASN A 500 -0.19 6.63 -6.95
C ASN A 500 0.38 6.26 -8.33
N ILE A 501 0.27 4.98 -8.71
CA ILE A 501 0.74 4.47 -10.02
C ILE A 501 0.05 5.16 -11.18
N PHE A 502 -1.26 5.34 -11.07
CA PHE A 502 -2.06 5.95 -12.12
C PHE A 502 -2.10 7.48 -12.03
N GLY A 503 -1.38 8.10 -11.09
CA GLY A 503 -1.34 9.53 -10.87
C GLY A 503 -2.71 10.14 -10.52
N MET A 504 -3.54 9.40 -9.78
CA MET A 504 -4.90 9.81 -9.39
C MET A 504 -4.99 10.45 -7.99
N ASP A 505 -3.94 10.34 -7.18
CA ASP A 505 -3.98 10.76 -5.78
C ASP A 505 -4.19 12.27 -5.62
N GLY A 506 -4.97 12.64 -4.60
CA GLY A 506 -5.19 14.01 -4.15
C GLY A 506 -6.15 14.84 -5.02
N TRP A 507 -6.32 14.53 -6.31
CA TRP A 507 -7.14 15.35 -7.21
C TRP A 507 -8.32 14.62 -7.84
N PHE A 508 -8.21 13.30 -8.08
CA PHE A 508 -9.19 12.57 -8.89
C PHE A 508 -10.58 12.55 -8.23
N ILE A 509 -10.69 12.03 -7.00
CA ILE A 509 -11.96 11.95 -6.28
C ILE A 509 -12.61 13.34 -6.10
N PRO A 510 -11.90 14.38 -5.61
CA PRO A 510 -12.48 15.73 -5.52
C PRO A 510 -12.99 16.26 -6.87
N SER A 511 -12.24 16.05 -7.96
CA SER A 511 -12.62 16.51 -9.29
C SER A 511 -13.89 15.82 -9.80
N ILE A 512 -14.00 14.51 -9.57
CA ILE A 512 -15.19 13.73 -9.95
C ILE A 512 -16.40 14.15 -9.12
N VAL A 513 -16.25 14.33 -7.81
CA VAL A 513 -17.33 14.78 -6.92
C VAL A 513 -17.84 16.17 -7.32
N ILE A 514 -16.93 17.11 -7.65
CA ILE A 514 -17.30 18.44 -8.12
C ILE A 514 -17.99 18.37 -9.49
N ALA A 515 -17.45 17.58 -10.43
CA ALA A 515 -18.04 17.43 -11.77
C ALA A 515 -19.47 16.85 -11.70
N ILE A 516 -19.67 15.77 -10.94
CA ILE A 516 -20.97 15.15 -10.73
C ILE A 516 -21.95 16.11 -10.06
N SER A 517 -21.48 16.82 -9.03
CA SER A 517 -22.28 17.83 -8.31
C SER A 517 -22.70 18.98 -9.22
N PHE A 518 -21.80 19.44 -10.09
CA PHE A 518 -22.08 20.50 -11.05
C PHE A 518 -23.10 20.04 -12.10
N ILE A 519 -22.94 18.83 -12.62
CA ILE A 519 -23.90 18.24 -13.57
C ILE A 519 -25.29 18.10 -12.92
N TYR A 520 -25.35 17.64 -11.67
CA TYR A 520 -26.58 17.60 -10.91
C TYR A 520 -27.18 18.99 -10.71
N ALA A 521 -26.37 19.99 -10.39
CA ALA A 521 -26.85 21.37 -10.27
C ALA A 521 -27.42 21.92 -11.59
N LEU A 522 -26.80 21.64 -12.74
CA LEU A 522 -27.34 22.00 -14.05
C LEU A 522 -28.68 21.33 -14.34
N SER A 523 -28.87 20.08 -13.90
CA SER A 523 -30.13 19.35 -14.08
C SER A 523 -31.31 20.05 -13.40
N ALA A 524 -31.10 20.69 -12.25
CA ALA A 524 -32.14 21.45 -11.56
C ALA A 524 -32.68 22.65 -12.38
N PHE A 525 -32.02 23.02 -13.49
CA PHE A 525 -32.37 24.13 -14.39
C PHE A 525 -32.68 23.71 -15.83
N ARG A 526 -32.95 22.43 -16.08
CA ARG A 526 -33.13 21.80 -17.40
C ARG A 526 -34.23 22.39 -18.30
N HIS A 527 -35.16 23.18 -17.77
CA HIS A 527 -36.11 23.93 -18.61
C HIS A 527 -35.48 25.11 -19.35
N GLN A 528 -34.32 25.59 -18.90
CA GLN A 528 -33.54 26.67 -19.50
C GLN A 528 -32.30 26.14 -20.24
N LEU A 529 -31.85 24.93 -19.92
CA LEU A 529 -30.69 24.28 -20.53
C LEU A 529 -31.11 22.94 -21.16
N PRO A 530 -30.93 22.75 -22.48
CA PRO A 530 -31.33 21.51 -23.13
C PRO A 530 -30.52 20.32 -22.58
N LEU A 531 -31.17 19.17 -22.38
CA LEU A 531 -30.52 17.92 -21.93
C LEU A 531 -29.24 17.58 -22.72
N ARG A 532 -29.20 17.93 -24.01
CA ARG A 532 -28.02 17.78 -24.86
C ARG A 532 -26.78 18.42 -24.23
N LEU A 533 -26.91 19.55 -23.56
CA LEU A 533 -25.80 20.23 -22.89
C LEU A 533 -25.33 19.44 -21.67
N THR A 534 -26.26 18.92 -20.86
CA THR A 534 -25.93 18.04 -19.72
C THR A 534 -25.17 16.81 -20.21
N VAL A 535 -25.68 16.15 -21.27
CA VAL A 535 -25.05 14.99 -21.91
C VAL A 535 -23.67 15.30 -22.46
N LEU A 536 -23.47 16.46 -23.08
CA LEU A 536 -22.16 16.88 -23.58
C LEU A 536 -21.12 17.00 -22.46
N ILE A 537 -21.54 17.41 -21.26
CA ILE A 537 -20.65 17.51 -20.07
C ILE A 537 -20.35 16.11 -19.49
N TRP A 538 -21.24 15.13 -19.66
CA TRP A 538 -21.01 13.74 -19.26
C TRP A 538 -19.99 13.00 -20.15
N ILE A 539 -19.88 13.34 -21.43
CA ILE A 539 -19.03 12.60 -22.39
C ILE A 539 -17.55 12.56 -21.96
N PRO A 540 -16.91 13.69 -21.58
CA PRO A 540 -15.53 13.66 -21.08
C PRO A 540 -15.36 12.76 -19.85
N LEU A 541 -16.33 12.77 -18.93
CA LEU A 541 -16.31 11.93 -17.73
C LEU A 541 -16.38 10.44 -18.08
N MET A 542 -17.23 10.06 -19.04
CA MET A 542 -17.30 8.68 -19.54
C MET A 542 -16.02 8.26 -20.25
N LEU A 543 -15.40 9.16 -21.03
CA LEU A 543 -14.13 8.90 -21.69
C LEU A 543 -13.03 8.62 -20.66
N VAL A 544 -12.97 9.40 -19.57
CA VAL A 544 -12.04 9.16 -18.46
C VAL A 544 -12.24 7.75 -17.90
N PHE A 545 -13.47 7.31 -17.64
CA PHE A 545 -13.72 5.95 -17.13
C PHE A 545 -13.31 4.85 -18.11
N VAL A 546 -13.54 5.03 -19.42
CA VAL A 546 -13.11 4.07 -20.45
C VAL A 546 -11.57 3.98 -20.53
N VAL A 547 -10.89 5.13 -20.47
CA VAL A 547 -9.43 5.17 -20.46
C VAL A 547 -8.88 4.48 -19.21
N LEU A 548 -9.45 4.77 -18.04
CA LEU A 548 -9.03 4.14 -16.79
C LEU A 548 -9.24 2.62 -16.82
N LEU A 549 -10.39 2.15 -17.29
CA LEU A 549 -10.65 0.73 -17.47
C LEU A 549 -9.63 0.08 -18.42
N THR A 550 -9.23 0.77 -19.49
CA THR A 550 -8.23 0.29 -20.45
C THR A 550 -6.83 0.20 -19.83
N LEU A 551 -6.41 1.23 -19.08
CA LEU A 551 -5.14 1.24 -18.37
C LEU A 551 -5.10 0.15 -17.28
N PHE A 552 -6.20 0.00 -16.54
CA PHE A 552 -6.38 -1.05 -15.54
C PHE A 552 -6.26 -2.45 -16.15
N TYR A 553 -7.05 -2.74 -17.19
CA TYR A 553 -7.01 -4.05 -17.84
C TYR A 553 -5.62 -4.32 -18.43
N GLY A 554 -4.97 -3.30 -18.99
CA GLY A 554 -3.58 -3.39 -19.43
C GLY A 554 -2.61 -3.74 -18.31
N TYR A 555 -2.70 -3.09 -17.15
CA TYR A 555 -1.84 -3.35 -15.99
C TYR A 555 -1.97 -4.80 -15.50
N PHE A 556 -3.21 -5.29 -15.30
CA PHE A 556 -3.41 -6.66 -14.82
C PHE A 556 -3.18 -7.73 -15.90
N SER A 557 -3.27 -7.38 -17.20
CA SER A 557 -2.97 -8.32 -18.27
C SER A 557 -1.53 -8.86 -18.24
N ILE A 558 -0.61 -8.11 -17.61
CA ILE A 558 0.78 -8.53 -17.35
C ILE A 558 0.80 -9.78 -16.46
N PHE A 559 -0.21 -9.95 -15.61
CA PHE A 559 -0.36 -11.08 -14.69
C PHE A 559 -1.43 -12.08 -15.14
N SER A 560 -1.93 -11.99 -16.37
CA SER A 560 -3.07 -12.80 -16.85
C SER A 560 -2.83 -14.32 -16.88
N ALA A 561 -1.58 -14.75 -16.83
CA ALA A 561 -1.24 -16.16 -16.65
C ALA A 561 -1.56 -16.69 -15.24
N ASN A 562 -1.65 -15.79 -14.26
CA ASN A 562 -1.77 -16.12 -12.84
C ASN A 562 -3.05 -15.57 -12.19
N LEU A 563 -3.73 -14.63 -12.85
CA LEU A 563 -4.97 -14.02 -12.38
C LEU A 563 -6.04 -14.00 -13.45
N ILE A 564 -7.25 -14.43 -13.07
CA ILE A 564 -8.46 -14.21 -13.85
C ILE A 564 -9.12 -12.95 -13.29
N ILE A 565 -9.16 -11.90 -14.11
CA ILE A 565 -9.79 -10.62 -13.76
C ILE A 565 -11.09 -10.48 -14.54
N ASP A 566 -12.19 -10.36 -13.81
CA ASP A 566 -13.52 -10.15 -14.36
C ASP A 566 -13.99 -8.71 -14.15
N ILE A 567 -14.83 -8.23 -15.07
CA ILE A 567 -15.42 -6.90 -14.98
C ILE A 567 -16.54 -6.93 -13.93
N GLY A 568 -16.39 -6.12 -12.88
CA GLY A 568 -17.37 -6.04 -11.81
C GLY A 568 -18.61 -5.23 -12.20
N ILE A 569 -19.70 -5.42 -11.44
CA ILE A 569 -20.98 -4.73 -11.67
C ILE A 569 -20.84 -3.20 -11.64
N GLY A 570 -19.96 -2.67 -10.80
CA GLY A 570 -19.66 -1.25 -10.69
C GLY A 570 -19.14 -0.66 -12.00
N THR A 571 -18.28 -1.38 -12.72
CA THR A 571 -17.79 -0.95 -14.04
C THR A 571 -18.94 -0.84 -15.04
N TYR A 572 -19.83 -1.82 -15.09
CA TYR A 572 -21.01 -1.74 -15.95
C TYR A 572 -21.90 -0.55 -15.59
N LEU A 573 -22.10 -0.28 -14.30
CA LEU A 573 -22.86 0.89 -13.87
C LEU A 573 -22.21 2.21 -14.31
N LEU A 574 -20.88 2.34 -14.22
CA LEU A 574 -20.16 3.52 -14.72
C LEU A 574 -20.36 3.69 -16.22
N LEU A 575 -20.10 2.64 -17.02
CA LEU A 575 -20.17 2.68 -18.48
C LEU A 575 -21.59 2.91 -19.01
N PHE A 576 -22.60 2.30 -18.36
CA PHE A 576 -23.99 2.39 -18.80
C PHE A 576 -24.79 3.53 -18.15
N SER A 577 -24.20 4.30 -17.23
CA SER A 577 -24.87 5.44 -16.58
C SER A 577 -25.44 6.45 -17.58
N LEU A 578 -24.64 6.87 -18.57
CA LEU A 578 -25.05 7.81 -19.61
C LEU A 578 -26.07 7.18 -20.60
N PRO A 579 -25.85 5.98 -21.17
CA PRO A 579 -26.86 5.27 -21.96
C PRO A 579 -28.20 5.09 -21.24
N ALA A 580 -28.19 4.67 -19.97
CA ALA A 580 -29.40 4.45 -19.18
C ALA A 580 -30.15 5.77 -18.96
N MET A 581 -29.45 6.85 -18.66
CA MET A 581 -30.04 8.19 -18.55
C MET A 581 -30.72 8.61 -19.87
N LEU A 582 -30.06 8.41 -21.02
CA LEU A 582 -30.61 8.75 -22.34
C LEU A 582 -31.84 7.90 -22.70
N LEU A 583 -31.81 6.61 -22.38
CA LEU A 583 -32.93 5.69 -22.60
C LEU A 583 -34.13 6.07 -21.75
N MET A 584 -33.91 6.30 -20.45
CA MET A 584 -34.96 6.73 -19.52
C MET A 584 -35.58 8.04 -19.96
N GLU A 585 -34.78 9.01 -20.42
CA GLU A 585 -35.32 10.24 -20.98
C GLU A 585 -36.26 9.98 -22.16
N ARG A 586 -35.85 9.12 -23.10
CA ARG A 586 -36.66 8.81 -24.28
C ARG A 586 -37.99 8.19 -23.88
N LEU A 587 -37.98 7.26 -22.92
CA LEU A 587 -39.18 6.62 -22.38
C LEU A 587 -40.13 7.65 -21.73
N PHE A 588 -39.59 8.55 -20.91
CA PHE A 588 -40.36 9.62 -20.27
C PHE A 588 -40.99 10.59 -21.29
N ARG A 589 -40.27 10.94 -22.36
CA ARG A 589 -40.83 11.76 -23.45
C ARG A 589 -41.97 11.07 -24.18
N MET A 590 -41.85 9.77 -24.46
CA MET A 590 -42.92 9.01 -25.10
C MET A 590 -44.17 8.95 -24.22
N TYR A 591 -43.98 8.77 -22.90
CA TYR A 591 -45.09 8.78 -21.93
C TYR A 591 -45.76 10.16 -21.78
N ASP A 592 -44.98 11.25 -21.74
CA ASP A 592 -45.51 12.63 -21.70
C ASP A 592 -46.29 13.01 -22.97
N ILE A 593 -46.01 12.36 -24.11
CA ILE A 593 -46.74 12.54 -25.39
C ILE A 593 -48.02 11.66 -25.42
N ALA A 594 -48.01 10.50 -24.74
CA ALA A 594 -49.14 9.55 -24.72
C ALA A 594 -50.21 9.84 -23.66
N THR A 595 -50.03 10.87 -22.81
CA THR A 595 -51.03 11.25 -21.79
C THR A 595 -52.16 12.11 -22.40
N PRO A 596 -53.44 11.78 -22.16
CA PRO A 596 -54.59 12.33 -22.91
C PRO A 596 -54.77 13.85 -22.79
N ASN A 597 -54.25 14.50 -21.74
CA ASN A 597 -54.33 15.96 -21.57
C ASN A 597 -53.49 16.77 -22.57
N ASN A 598 -52.64 16.14 -23.40
CA ASN A 598 -51.89 16.83 -24.46
C ASN A 598 -52.47 16.60 -25.86
N LEU A 599 -53.43 15.68 -26.03
CA LEU A 599 -54.09 15.43 -27.32
C LEU A 599 -55.19 16.46 -27.60
N GLU A 600 -55.82 17.04 -26.57
CA GLU A 600 -56.80 18.13 -26.73
C GLU A 600 -56.18 19.47 -27.16
N ARG A 601 -54.86 19.63 -27.08
CA ARG A 601 -54.19 20.86 -27.55
C ARG A 601 -53.81 20.85 -29.03
N LYS A 602 -54.05 19.75 -29.74
CA LYS A 602 -53.78 19.60 -31.17
C LYS A 602 -55.03 19.68 -32.06
N SER A 603 -56.20 19.90 -31.47
CA SER A 603 -57.46 20.06 -32.22
C SER A 603 -57.92 21.52 -32.40
N ASP A 604 -57.15 22.49 -31.92
CA ASP A 604 -57.44 23.94 -32.04
C ASP A 604 -56.33 24.71 -32.80
N GLU A 605 -55.58 24.02 -33.66
CA GLU A 605 -54.96 24.61 -34.88
C GLU A 605 -55.84 24.23 -36.08
#